data_AF-A0A9P6E5F3-F1
#
_entry.id   AF-A0A9P6E5F3-F1
#
_cell.length_a   1.000
_cell.length_b   1.000
_cell.length_c   1.000
_cell.angle_alpha   90.00
_cell.angle_beta   90.00
_cell.angle_gamma   90.00
#
_symmetry.space_group_name_H-M   'P 1'
#
loop_
_entity.id
_entity.type
_entity.pdbx_description
1 polymer ?
#
loop_
_entity_poly.entity_id
_entity_poly.type
_entity_poly.pdbx_seq_one_letter_code
_entity_poly.pdbx_strand_id
1 'polypeptide(L)'
;MSLTGPTDKLFTVPDGTLRVHPNRDARFPYLYQVHGHPLVRADPAIQQVFVFVIDTSPLALKALLDFEDSLTVPLGPDASMEDLGLFELHDGTVVFIRERGCENPEDDVLFAWNYLGWVAFKPEIFLSLNCMMQIESVQW
;
A
#
# COMPACT_ATOMS: atom_id res chain seq x y z
N MET A 1 11.77 -7.20 4.69
CA MET A 1 11.02 -8.17 3.85
C MET A 1 11.99 -9.26 3.39
N SER A 2 11.55 -10.48 3.06
CA SER A 2 12.44 -11.40 2.33
C SER A 2 12.68 -10.86 0.92
N LEU A 3 13.91 -10.92 0.42
CA LEU A 3 14.22 -10.62 -0.99
C LEU A 3 13.47 -11.55 -1.96
N THR A 4 12.87 -12.64 -1.44
CA THR A 4 12.12 -13.63 -2.19
C THR A 4 10.59 -13.45 -2.13
N GLY A 5 10.09 -12.41 -1.45
CA GLY A 5 8.65 -12.16 -1.29
C GLY A 5 7.97 -12.86 -0.11
N PRO A 6 6.63 -12.80 -0.01
CA PRO A 6 5.89 -13.39 1.10
C PRO A 6 5.94 -14.91 1.08
N THR A 7 6.10 -15.53 2.24
CA THR A 7 5.93 -16.99 2.41
C THR A 7 4.46 -17.40 2.28
N ASP A 8 3.55 -16.55 2.76
CA ASP A 8 2.11 -16.76 2.65
C ASP A 8 1.61 -16.31 1.27
N LYS A 9 1.08 -17.27 0.51
CA LYS A 9 0.57 -17.06 -0.85
C LYS A 9 -0.63 -16.10 -0.89
N LEU A 10 -1.33 -15.91 0.23
CA LEU A 10 -2.44 -14.96 0.32
C LEU A 10 -1.99 -13.50 0.20
N PHE A 11 -0.68 -13.23 0.26
CA PHE A 11 -0.08 -11.91 -0.02
C PHE A 11 0.48 -11.78 -1.44
N THR A 12 0.14 -12.69 -2.36
CA THR A 12 0.64 -12.66 -3.73
C THR A 12 -0.37 -12.07 -4.71
N VAL A 13 0.13 -11.35 -5.71
CA VAL A 13 -0.64 -10.86 -6.84
C VAL A 13 -0.17 -11.64 -8.08
N PRO A 14 -0.99 -12.54 -8.68
CA PRO A 14 -0.53 -13.47 -9.72
C PRO A 14 0.19 -12.82 -10.91
N ASP A 15 -0.33 -11.69 -11.39
CA ASP A 15 0.25 -10.93 -12.53
C ASP A 15 1.11 -9.74 -12.08
N GLY A 16 1.46 -9.69 -10.80
CA GLY A 16 2.22 -8.62 -10.19
C GLY A 16 3.70 -8.93 -10.08
N THR A 17 4.55 -7.95 -10.40
CA THR A 17 5.98 -8.00 -10.08
C THR A 17 6.20 -7.40 -8.70
N LEU A 18 6.67 -8.21 -7.74
CA LEU A 18 6.98 -7.71 -6.41
C LEU A 18 8.10 -6.68 -6.46
N ARG A 19 7.86 -5.51 -5.87
CA ARG A 19 8.87 -4.47 -5.69
C ARG A 19 9.61 -4.71 -4.39
N VAL A 20 10.92 -4.87 -4.50
CA VAL A 20 11.82 -5.14 -3.38
C VAL A 20 12.79 -3.98 -3.23
N HIS A 21 13.01 -3.54 -1.99
CA HIS A 21 14.04 -2.56 -1.66
C HIS A 21 14.89 -3.11 -0.50
N PRO A 22 16.23 -3.09 -0.58
CA PRO A 22 17.11 -3.69 0.42
C PRO A 22 16.87 -3.18 1.86
N ASN A 23 16.58 -1.89 2.00
CA ASN A 23 16.38 -1.24 3.31
C ASN A 23 14.92 -1.26 3.80
N ARG A 24 14.00 -1.92 3.08
CA ARG A 24 12.57 -1.90 3.44
C ARG A 24 12.28 -2.78 4.64
N ASP A 25 11.73 -2.17 5.69
CA ASP A 25 11.25 -2.87 6.87
C ASP A 25 10.23 -3.96 6.46
N ALA A 26 10.34 -5.15 7.08
CA ALA A 26 9.48 -6.28 6.77
C ALA A 26 8.01 -6.07 7.16
N ARG A 27 7.73 -5.10 8.03
CA ARG A 27 6.38 -4.76 8.50
C ARG A 27 5.60 -3.92 7.47
N PHE A 28 6.28 -3.29 6.52
CA PHE A 28 5.58 -2.63 5.43
C PHE A 28 4.82 -3.64 4.57
N PRO A 29 3.62 -3.28 4.07
CA PRO A 29 2.90 -4.10 3.11
C PRO A 29 3.72 -4.44 1.86
N TYR A 30 3.46 -5.62 1.31
CA TYR A 30 4.01 -6.05 0.03
C TYR A 30 3.46 -5.18 -1.09
N LEU A 31 4.37 -4.62 -1.90
CA LEU A 31 4.04 -3.76 -3.03
C LEU A 31 4.29 -4.52 -4.34
N TYR A 32 3.25 -4.68 -5.15
CA TYR A 32 3.34 -5.28 -6.47
C TYR A 32 3.12 -4.22 -7.54
N GLN A 33 3.94 -4.23 -8.57
CA GLN A 33 3.69 -3.48 -9.80
C GLN A 33 2.91 -4.37 -10.77
N VAL A 34 1.80 -3.87 -11.30
CA VAL A 34 0.98 -4.58 -12.30
C VAL A 34 0.99 -3.81 -13.61
N HIS A 35 0.97 -4.54 -14.74
CA HIS A 35 1.00 -3.92 -16.06
C HIS A 35 -0.36 -3.33 -16.48
N GLY A 36 -1.45 -3.87 -15.94
CA GLY A 36 -2.80 -3.38 -16.14
C GLY A 36 -3.67 -3.70 -14.93
N HIS A 37 -4.76 -2.95 -14.77
CA HIS A 37 -5.69 -3.12 -13.67
C HIS A 37 -7.12 -2.85 -14.16
N PRO A 38 -8.12 -3.68 -13.82
CA PRO A 38 -9.49 -3.56 -14.37
C PRO A 38 -10.17 -2.23 -14.00
N LEU A 39 -9.83 -1.67 -12.83
CA LEU A 39 -10.33 -0.37 -12.38
C LEU A 39 -9.62 0.84 -13.02
N VAL A 40 -8.57 0.59 -13.81
CA VAL A 40 -7.81 1.63 -14.51
C VAL A 40 -8.18 1.61 -15.98
N ARG A 41 -8.72 2.72 -16.48
CA ARG A 41 -8.92 2.90 -17.91
C ARG A 41 -7.57 3.16 -18.57
N ALA A 42 -7.42 2.72 -19.82
CA ALA A 42 -6.25 3.06 -20.63
C ALA A 42 -6.17 4.58 -20.82
N ASP A 43 -5.31 5.21 -20.04
CA ASP A 43 -5.05 6.65 -20.05
C ASP A 43 -3.53 6.87 -20.14
N PRO A 44 -3.04 7.62 -21.15
CA PRO A 44 -1.61 7.93 -21.27
C PRO A 44 -1.01 8.65 -20.05
N ALA A 45 -1.85 9.28 -19.22
CA ALA A 45 -1.44 9.90 -17.97
C ALA A 45 -1.05 8.87 -16.88
N ILE A 46 -1.53 7.62 -16.99
CA ILE A 46 -1.24 6.57 -16.03
C ILE A 46 -0.05 5.76 -16.54
N GLN A 47 1.09 5.90 -15.86
CA GLN A 47 2.35 5.29 -16.25
C GLN A 47 2.61 3.99 -15.51
N GLN A 48 2.15 3.90 -14.26
CA GLN A 48 2.37 2.73 -13.42
C GLN A 48 1.21 2.50 -12.46
N VAL A 49 0.90 1.23 -12.25
CA VAL A 49 -0.11 0.80 -11.30
C VAL A 49 0.54 -0.13 -10.27
N PHE A 50 0.32 0.18 -9.00
CA PHE A 50 0.77 -0.61 -7.89
C PHE A 50 -0.41 -1.15 -7.07
N VAL A 51 -0.19 -2.30 -6.43
CA VAL A 51 -1.13 -2.94 -5.52
C VAL A 51 -0.40 -3.27 -4.22
N PHE A 52 -0.88 -2.72 -3.10
CA PHE A 52 -0.53 -3.18 -1.76
C PHE A 52 -1.39 -4.37 -1.39
N VAL A 53 -0.81 -5.43 -0.84
CA VAL A 53 -1.60 -6.51 -0.22
C VAL A 53 -1.51 -6.37 1.29
N ILE A 54 -2.67 -6.17 1.94
CA ILE A 54 -2.76 -5.99 3.40
C ILE A 54 -3.71 -7.00 4.03
N ASP A 55 -3.41 -7.40 5.26
CA ASP A 55 -4.37 -8.11 6.10
C ASP A 55 -5.24 -7.06 6.80
N THR A 56 -6.53 -7.09 6.50
CA THR A 56 -7.57 -6.15 6.98
C THR A 56 -8.20 -6.60 8.30
N SER A 57 -7.75 -7.71 8.89
CA SER A 57 -8.23 -8.11 10.21
C SER A 57 -7.89 -7.04 11.26
N PRO A 58 -8.74 -6.84 12.29
CA PRO A 58 -8.52 -5.77 13.26
C PRO A 58 -7.14 -5.81 13.93
N LEU A 59 -6.65 -7.00 14.26
CA LEU A 59 -5.32 -7.18 14.85
C LEU A 59 -4.19 -6.78 13.91
N ALA A 60 -4.30 -7.12 12.62
CA ALA A 60 -3.29 -6.78 11.63
C ALA A 60 -3.29 -5.28 11.31
N LEU A 61 -4.47 -4.67 11.19
CA LEU A 61 -4.61 -3.23 11.01
C LEU A 61 -4.08 -2.45 12.20
N LYS A 62 -4.36 -2.90 13.43
CA LYS A 62 -3.78 -2.29 14.63
C LYS A 62 -2.26 -2.38 14.65
N ALA A 63 -1.71 -3.55 14.31
CA ALA A 63 -0.25 -3.71 14.23
C ALA A 63 0.39 -2.83 13.14
N LEU A 64 -0.31 -2.64 12.01
CA LEU A 64 0.13 -1.73 10.95
C LEU A 64 0.10 -0.28 11.42
N LEU A 65 -0.98 0.17 12.08
CA LEU A 65 -1.04 1.52 12.66
C LEU A 65 0.06 1.73 13.70
N ASP A 66 0.21 0.81 14.67
CA ASP A 66 1.23 0.94 15.73
C ASP A 66 2.65 1.03 15.13
N PHE A 67 2.87 0.35 13.98
CA PHE A 67 4.11 0.48 13.21
C PHE A 67 4.22 1.85 12.53
N GLU A 68 3.18 2.30 11.83
CA GLU A 68 3.15 3.61 11.16
C GLU A 68 3.37 4.76 12.14
N ASP A 69 2.75 4.72 13.32
CA ASP A 69 2.95 5.70 14.41
C ASP A 69 4.39 5.69 14.96
N SER A 70 5.08 4.55 14.82
CA SER A 70 6.50 4.43 15.21
C SER A 70 7.47 4.96 14.16
N LEU A 71 7.00 5.22 12.93
CA LEU A 71 7.84 5.75 11.87
C LEU A 71 8.24 7.18 12.19
N THR A 72 9.55 7.42 12.16
CA THR A 72 10.08 8.78 12.20
C THR A 72 10.34 9.20 10.77
N VAL A 73 9.61 10.21 10.29
CA VAL A 73 9.86 10.79 8.97
C VAL A 73 11.08 11.70 9.08
N PRO A 74 12.20 11.38 8.40
CA PRO A 74 13.39 12.22 8.47
C PRO A 74 13.06 13.58 7.87
N LEU A 75 13.32 14.63 8.63
CA LEU A 75 13.34 15.99 8.11
C LEU A 75 14.69 16.17 7.38
N GLY A 76 14.77 15.74 6.13
CA GLY A 76 16.00 15.71 5.34
C GLY A 76 15.76 15.71 3.83
N PRO A 77 16.82 15.78 3.00
CA PRO A 77 16.71 15.64 1.55
C PRO A 77 16.11 14.29 1.15
N ASP A 78 15.48 14.20 -0.02
CA ASP A 78 14.80 12.99 -0.52
C ASP A 78 15.66 11.71 -0.45
N ALA A 79 16.99 11.85 -0.58
CA ALA A 79 17.96 10.76 -0.40
C ALA A 79 17.83 10.02 0.96
N SER A 80 17.38 10.72 2.01
CA SER A 80 17.15 10.12 3.34
C SER A 80 15.89 9.25 3.42
N MET A 81 14.97 9.38 2.45
CA MET A 81 13.76 8.54 2.36
C MET A 81 14.06 7.18 1.69
N GLU A 82 15.01 7.13 0.76
CA GLU A 82 15.49 5.88 0.17
C GLU A 82 16.14 4.96 1.22
N ASP A 83 16.83 5.56 2.20
CA ASP A 83 17.44 4.83 3.32
C ASP A 83 16.39 4.10 4.19
N LEU A 84 15.13 4.55 4.18
CA LEU A 84 14.02 3.90 4.88
C LEU A 84 13.33 2.80 4.04
N GLY A 85 13.78 2.58 2.81
CA GLY A 85 13.18 1.63 1.87
C GLY A 85 11.74 1.99 1.46
N LEU A 86 11.45 3.29 1.44
CA LEU A 86 10.27 3.86 0.84
C LEU A 86 10.47 3.96 -0.68
N PHE A 87 9.37 3.85 -1.44
CA PHE A 87 9.40 4.02 -2.89
C PHE A 87 8.86 5.40 -3.24
N GLU A 88 9.55 6.10 -4.14
CA GLU A 88 9.06 7.35 -4.69
C GLU A 88 7.83 7.10 -5.58
N LEU A 89 6.77 7.88 -5.37
CA LEU A 89 5.62 7.87 -6.25
C LEU A 89 5.85 8.92 -7.35
N HIS A 90 6.14 8.48 -8.56
CA HIS A 90 6.28 9.39 -9.71
C HIS A 90 4.92 9.84 -10.25
N ASP A 91 4.92 10.85 -11.13
CA ASP A 91 3.71 11.27 -11.84
C ASP A 91 3.09 10.12 -12.65
N GLY A 92 1.77 10.02 -12.60
CA GLY A 92 1.02 8.96 -13.27
C GLY A 92 1.00 7.64 -12.51
N THR A 93 1.32 7.65 -11.21
CA THR A 93 1.27 6.46 -10.36
C THR A 93 -0.10 6.28 -9.74
N VAL A 94 -0.72 5.12 -9.95
CA VAL A 94 -1.95 4.72 -9.26
C VAL A 94 -1.62 3.60 -8.27
N VAL A 95 -2.14 3.68 -7.06
CA VAL A 95 -1.92 2.70 -6.00
C VAL A 95 -3.27 2.19 -5.50
N PHE A 96 -3.45 0.88 -5.53
CA PHE A 96 -4.58 0.17 -4.96
C PHE A 96 -4.19 -0.60 -3.70
N ILE A 97 -5.17 -0.91 -2.87
CA ILE A 97 -5.08 -1.86 -1.76
C ILE A 97 -5.92 -3.08 -2.11
N ARG A 98 -5.33 -4.26 -1.95
CA ARG A 98 -5.96 -5.56 -2.02
C ARG A 98 -5.98 -6.21 -0.64
N GLU A 99 -7.12 -6.72 -0.25
CA GLU A 99 -7.26 -7.54 0.96
C GLU A 99 -6.55 -8.89 0.78
N ARG A 100 -5.86 -9.34 1.83
CA ARG A 100 -5.19 -10.64 1.89
C ARG A 100 -6.16 -11.76 1.49
N GLY A 101 -5.75 -12.57 0.51
CA GLY A 101 -6.55 -13.69 0.00
C GLY A 101 -7.68 -13.29 -0.97
N CYS A 102 -7.85 -12.00 -1.28
CA CYS A 102 -8.75 -11.59 -2.35
C CYS A 102 -8.13 -11.95 -3.72
N GLU A 103 -8.87 -12.73 -4.51
CA GLU A 103 -8.43 -13.15 -5.85
C GLU A 103 -8.89 -12.18 -6.94
N ASN A 104 -9.95 -11.40 -6.68
CA ASN A 104 -10.59 -10.56 -7.68
C ASN A 104 -10.03 -9.13 -7.68
N PRO A 105 -9.31 -8.71 -8.74
CA PRO A 105 -8.75 -7.35 -8.84
C PRO A 105 -9.81 -6.23 -8.94
N GLU A 106 -11.08 -6.55 -9.21
CA GLU A 106 -12.15 -5.54 -9.23
C GLU A 106 -12.58 -5.08 -7.83
N ASP A 107 -12.25 -5.85 -6.80
CA ASP A 107 -12.56 -5.54 -5.40
C ASP A 107 -11.47 -4.68 -4.72
N ASP A 108 -10.41 -4.36 -5.45
CA ASP A 108 -9.33 -3.51 -4.98
C ASP A 108 -9.81 -2.07 -4.71
N VAL A 109 -9.29 -1.47 -3.65
CA VAL A 109 -9.67 -0.12 -3.25
C VAL A 109 -8.59 0.88 -3.66
N LEU A 110 -8.97 1.91 -4.42
CA LEU A 110 -8.06 3.00 -4.80
C LEU A 110 -7.54 3.71 -3.54
N PHE A 111 -6.24 3.61 -3.28
CA PHE A 111 -5.58 4.24 -2.14
C PHE A 111 -5.08 5.64 -2.49
N ALA A 112 -4.29 5.74 -3.56
CA ALA A 112 -3.66 6.98 -3.98
C ALA A 112 -3.54 7.06 -5.50
N TRP A 113 -3.58 8.28 -6.02
CA TRP A 113 -3.20 8.59 -7.39
C TRP A 113 -2.32 9.83 -7.40
N ASN A 114 -1.08 9.69 -7.89
CA ASN A 114 -0.19 10.82 -8.14
C ASN A 114 -0.32 11.28 -9.60
N TYR A 115 -0.65 12.55 -9.80
CA TYR A 115 -0.79 13.18 -11.10
C TYR A 115 -0.28 14.63 -11.07
N LEU A 116 0.74 14.94 -11.89
CA LEU A 116 1.34 16.29 -12.01
C LEU A 116 1.79 16.88 -10.66
N GLY A 117 2.41 16.07 -9.80
CA GLY A 117 2.83 16.45 -8.46
C GLY A 117 1.69 16.56 -7.43
N TRP A 118 0.46 16.23 -7.80
CA TRP A 118 -0.68 16.17 -6.88
C TRP A 118 -0.99 14.74 -6.51
N VAL A 119 -1.04 14.45 -5.20
CA VAL A 119 -1.48 13.15 -4.70
C VAL A 119 -2.92 13.24 -4.23
N ALA A 120 -3.82 12.57 -4.95
CA ALA A 120 -5.20 12.37 -4.54
C ALA A 120 -5.28 11.08 -3.71
N PHE A 121 -5.70 11.19 -2.45
CA PHE A 121 -6.05 10.05 -1.62
C PHE A 121 -7.56 9.85 -1.60
N LYS A 122 -8.03 8.61 -1.46
CA LYS A 122 -9.45 8.35 -1.19
C LYS A 122 -9.73 8.54 0.30
N PRO A 123 -10.39 9.64 0.73
CA PRO A 123 -10.52 9.98 2.15
C PRO A 123 -11.34 8.97 2.96
N GLU A 124 -12.24 8.21 2.31
CA GLU A 124 -13.05 7.21 3.01
C GLU A 124 -12.23 6.03 3.56
N ILE A 125 -11.03 5.76 3.01
CA ILE A 125 -10.15 4.70 3.50
C ILE A 125 -9.59 5.07 4.88
N PHE A 126 -9.20 6.33 5.08
CA PHE A 126 -8.72 6.81 6.38
C PHE A 126 -9.83 6.82 7.42
N LEU A 127 -11.07 7.11 7.00
CA LEU A 127 -12.23 7.08 7.89
C LEU A 127 -12.66 5.65 8.24
N SER A 128 -12.62 4.70 7.31
CA SER A 128 -12.97 3.30 7.60
C SER A 128 -11.93 2.62 8.48
N LEU A 129 -10.64 2.87 8.26
CA LEU A 129 -9.56 2.39 9.14
C LEU A 129 -9.70 2.97 10.55
N ASN A 130 -9.94 4.28 10.69
CA ASN A 130 -10.15 4.92 12.00
C ASN A 130 -11.46 4.48 12.69
N CYS A 131 -12.56 4.33 11.95
CA CYS A 131 -13.84 3.89 12.53
C CYS A 131 -13.78 2.44 13.01
N MET A 132 -13.09 1.54 12.30
CA MET A 132 -12.91 0.15 12.78
C MET A 132 -12.12 0.11 14.09
N MET A 133 -11.12 0.97 14.27
CA MET A 133 -10.35 1.05 15.52
C MET A 133 -11.12 1.70 16.67
N GLN A 134 -12.01 2.65 16.39
CA GLN A 134 -12.84 3.27 17.44
C GLN A 134 -13.91 2.32 18.00
N ILE A 135 -14.44 1.40 17.19
CA ILE A 135 -15.45 0.41 17.62
C ILE A 135 -14.88 -0.55 18.68
N GLU A 136 -13.58 -0.87 18.65
CA GLU A 136 -12.94 -1.75 19.64
C GLU A 136 -12.52 -1.02 20.94
N SER A 137 -12.39 0.32 20.90
CA SER A 137 -12.10 1.13 22.10
C SER A 137 -13.31 1.37 23.02
N VAL A 138 -14.50 0.94 22.60
CA VAL A 138 -15.73 0.95 23.41
C VAL A 138 -16.16 -0.50 23.66
N GLN A 139 -15.47 -1.16 24.59
CA GLN A 139 -16.02 -2.33 25.27
C GLN A 139 -16.11 -2.02 26.76
N TRP A 140 -17.32 -2.15 27.29
CA TRP A 140 -17.75 -1.88 28.66
C TRP A 140 -17.06 -2.77 29.70
#